data_AF-V9WAI5-F1
#
_entry.id   AF-V9WAI5-F1
#
_cell.length_a   1.000
_cell.length_b   1.000
_cell.length_c   1.000
_cell.angle_alpha   90.00
_cell.angle_beta   90.00
_cell.angle_gamma   90.00
#
_symmetry.space_group_name_H-M   'P 1'
#
loop_
_entity.id
_entity.type
_entity.pdbx_description
1 polymer ?
#
loop_
_entity_poly.entity_id
_entity_poly.type
_entity_poly.pdbx_seq_one_letter_code
_entity_poly.pdbx_strand_id
1 'polypeptide(L)'
;MLTIVFPIKNPVTPPKSAFGWFLSKFSSMLLVGTIQAILVDAILLYGLKIEVQNVGYFFLFSLITSWVFMAILQFLVTAFSDAGRFIAIILLILQLTTSAGTFPLELIPTPLQKFNALVPMTYSVSGYKAVISSGNYSQMWHSALVLGCTIVAFGLLTYAVLAISFKKHYSNLPGNREESVTA
;
A
#
# COMPACT_ATOMS: atom_id res chain seq x y z
N MET A 1 -15.07 5.78 -10.73
CA MET A 1 -15.76 5.95 -12.03
C MET A 1 -15.22 5.04 -13.13
N LEU A 2 -13.90 4.79 -13.24
CA LEU A 2 -13.34 3.89 -14.27
C LEU A 2 -13.69 2.39 -14.11
N THR A 3 -14.11 1.95 -12.92
CA THR A 3 -14.51 0.55 -12.64
C THR A 3 -15.86 0.15 -13.27
N ILE A 4 -16.63 1.11 -13.79
CA ILE A 4 -17.91 0.86 -14.46
C ILE A 4 -17.69 0.45 -15.92
N VAL A 5 -16.58 0.86 -16.53
CA VAL A 5 -16.28 0.65 -17.96
C VAL A 5 -15.44 -0.61 -18.20
N PHE A 6 -14.68 -1.07 -17.20
CA PHE A 6 -13.89 -2.30 -17.31
C PHE A 6 -14.50 -3.45 -16.50
N PRO A 7 -15.10 -4.46 -17.14
CA PRO A 7 -15.59 -5.65 -16.45
C PRO A 7 -14.41 -6.45 -15.91
N ILE A 8 -14.19 -6.39 -14.59
CA ILE A 8 -13.08 -7.07 -13.90
C ILE A 8 -13.29 -8.59 -13.81
N LYS A 9 -14.49 -9.09 -14.17
CA LYS A 9 -14.93 -10.44 -13.80
C LYS A 9 -14.74 -11.53 -14.85
N ASN A 10 -14.44 -11.20 -16.12
CA ASN A 10 -14.34 -12.19 -17.20
C ASN A 10 -13.04 -12.03 -18.01
N PRO A 11 -11.92 -12.66 -17.61
CA PRO A 11 -10.78 -12.80 -18.51
C PRO A 11 -11.16 -13.73 -19.66
N VAL A 12 -11.02 -13.23 -20.90
CA VAL A 12 -11.32 -13.94 -22.17
C VAL A 12 -10.31 -15.09 -22.43
N THR A 13 -9.27 -15.20 -21.60
CA THR A 13 -8.32 -16.32 -21.61
C THR A 13 -7.99 -16.74 -20.18
N PRO A 14 -8.03 -18.06 -19.86
CA PRO A 14 -7.58 -18.53 -18.55
C PRO A 14 -6.08 -18.21 -18.39
N PRO A 15 -5.66 -17.44 -17.37
CA PRO A 15 -4.26 -17.09 -17.19
C PRO A 15 -3.46 -18.32 -16.75
N LYS A 16 -2.35 -18.60 -17.45
CA LYS A 16 -1.46 -19.74 -17.18
C LYS A 16 -0.72 -19.67 -15.82
N SER A 17 -0.76 -18.55 -15.09
CA SER A 17 -0.14 -18.42 -13.76
C SER A 17 -0.71 -17.28 -12.92
N ALA A 18 -1.02 -17.56 -11.65
CA ALA A 18 -1.45 -16.61 -10.62
C ALA A 18 -0.48 -15.45 -10.40
N PHE A 19 0.81 -15.76 -10.56
CA PHE A 19 1.90 -14.83 -10.28
C PHE A 19 2.05 -13.77 -11.37
N GLY A 20 1.88 -14.16 -12.64
CA GLY A 20 1.97 -13.22 -13.77
C GLY A 20 0.82 -12.22 -13.79
N TRP A 21 -0.38 -12.63 -13.39
CA TRP A 21 -1.53 -11.72 -13.28
C TRP A 21 -1.39 -10.78 -12.06
N PHE A 22 -0.89 -11.28 -10.94
CA PHE A 22 -0.54 -10.46 -9.78
C PHE A 22 0.48 -9.40 -10.14
N LEU A 23 1.59 -9.81 -10.76
CA LEU A 23 2.71 -8.94 -11.06
C LEU A 23 2.32 -7.86 -12.07
N SER A 24 1.55 -8.20 -13.10
CA SER A 24 1.05 -7.21 -14.08
C SER A 24 0.16 -6.15 -13.45
N LYS A 25 -0.72 -6.51 -12.50
CA LYS A 25 -1.58 -5.52 -11.81
C LYS A 25 -0.84 -4.74 -10.73
N PHE A 26 0.06 -5.39 -10.00
CA PHE A 26 0.88 -4.74 -8.98
C PHE A 26 1.82 -3.71 -9.61
N SER A 27 2.46 -4.09 -10.72
CA SER A 27 3.35 -3.19 -11.47
C SER A 27 2.61 -1.98 -12.04
N SER A 28 1.38 -2.14 -12.54
CA SER A 28 0.63 -0.99 -13.07
C SER A 28 0.25 0.00 -11.97
N MET A 29 -0.14 -0.48 -10.78
CA MET A 29 -0.46 0.40 -9.65
C MET A 29 0.78 1.11 -9.09
N LEU A 30 1.92 0.42 -9.00
CA LEU A 30 3.18 1.04 -8.57
C LEU A 30 3.63 2.13 -9.54
N LEU A 31 3.44 1.94 -10.84
CA LEU A 31 3.72 2.97 -11.86
C LEU A 31 2.89 4.23 -11.62
N VAL A 32 1.57 4.07 -11.42
CA VAL A 32 0.67 5.21 -11.15
C VAL A 32 1.08 5.92 -9.84
N GLY A 33 1.37 5.16 -8.77
CA GLY A 33 1.80 5.73 -7.49
C GLY A 33 3.14 6.47 -7.59
N THR A 34 4.04 6.00 -8.45
CA THR A 34 5.34 6.65 -8.71
C THR A 34 5.12 7.97 -9.44
N ILE A 35 4.32 7.99 -10.51
CA ILE A 35 4.01 9.23 -11.25
C ILE A 35 3.35 10.26 -10.34
N GLN A 36 2.40 9.83 -9.49
CA GLN A 36 1.73 10.72 -8.54
C GLN A 36 2.70 11.30 -7.52
N ALA A 37 3.61 10.50 -6.96
CA ALA A 37 4.62 10.96 -6.01
C ALA A 37 5.54 12.01 -6.66
N ILE A 38 6.04 11.76 -7.87
CA ILE A 38 6.89 12.69 -8.62
C ILE A 38 6.17 14.03 -8.84
N LEU A 39 4.90 13.97 -9.25
CA LEU A 39 4.10 15.16 -9.51
C LEU A 39 3.89 15.97 -8.22
N VAL A 40 3.59 15.32 -7.10
CA VAL A 40 3.44 15.97 -5.80
C VAL A 40 4.75 16.60 -5.34
N ASP A 41 5.87 15.88 -5.45
CA ASP A 41 7.19 16.39 -5.07
C ASP A 41 7.58 17.62 -5.89
N ALA A 42 7.30 17.60 -7.20
CA ALA A 42 7.53 18.76 -8.07
C ALA A 42 6.69 19.97 -7.64
N ILE A 43 5.42 19.78 -7.28
CA ILE A 43 4.56 20.86 -6.78
C ILE A 43 5.09 21.41 -5.44
N LEU A 44 5.56 20.55 -4.54
CA LEU A 44 6.07 20.97 -3.23
C LEU A 44 7.38 21.77 -3.36
N LEU A 45 8.30 21.33 -4.22
CA LEU A 45 9.59 21.98 -4.41
C LEU A 45 9.50 23.24 -5.28
N TYR A 46 8.75 23.20 -6.39
CA TYR A 46 8.69 24.32 -7.34
C TYR A 46 7.48 25.23 -7.13
N GLY A 47 6.34 24.68 -6.73
CA GLY A 47 5.12 25.44 -6.48
C GLY A 47 5.10 26.10 -5.10
N LEU A 48 5.34 25.30 -4.05
CA LEU A 48 5.30 25.77 -2.66
C LEU A 48 6.67 26.22 -2.11
N LYS A 49 7.75 25.96 -2.86
CA LYS A 49 9.14 26.34 -2.52
C LYS A 49 9.55 25.92 -1.11
N ILE A 50 9.18 24.70 -0.72
CA ILE A 50 9.64 24.14 0.56
C ILE A 50 11.16 23.98 0.53
N GLU A 51 11.84 24.55 1.52
CA GLU A 51 13.25 24.26 1.75
C GLU A 51 13.39 22.86 2.34
N VAL A 52 14.06 21.99 1.59
CA VAL A 52 14.41 20.64 2.04
C VAL A 52 15.92 20.55 2.19
N GLN A 53 16.37 19.85 3.22
CA GLN A 53 17.80 19.70 3.49
C GLN A 53 18.52 18.95 2.36
N ASN A 54 17.84 17.96 1.77
CA ASN A 54 18.35 17.23 0.62
C ASN A 54 17.19 16.76 -0.27
N VAL A 55 17.14 17.31 -1.49
CA VAL A 55 16.10 17.02 -2.49
C VAL A 55 16.09 15.53 -2.87
N GLY A 56 17.26 14.89 -2.95
CA GLY A 56 17.37 13.47 -3.30
C GLY A 56 16.74 12.56 -2.23
N TYR A 57 17.03 12.81 -0.95
CA TYR A 57 16.42 12.04 0.15
C TYR A 57 14.92 12.28 0.28
N PHE A 58 14.47 13.51 0.03
CA PHE A 58 13.04 13.84 0.02
C PHE A 58 12.28 13.03 -1.03
N PHE A 59 12.79 13.00 -2.26
CA PHE A 59 12.19 12.25 -3.36
C PHE A 59 12.21 10.74 -3.11
N LEU A 60 13.33 10.19 -2.65
CA LEU A 60 13.43 8.78 -2.29
C LEU A 60 12.43 8.39 -1.20
N PHE A 61 12.31 9.20 -0.16
CA PHE A 61 11.38 8.94 0.94
C PHE A 61 9.92 9.05 0.48
N SER A 62 9.61 9.96 -0.44
CA SER A 62 8.30 10.10 -1.06
C SER A 62 7.89 8.86 -1.87
N LEU A 63 8.82 8.34 -2.67
CA LEU A 63 8.62 7.10 -3.42
C LEU A 63 8.37 5.90 -2.50
N ILE A 64 9.20 5.73 -1.46
CA ILE A 64 9.02 4.64 -0.48
C ILE A 64 7.64 4.74 0.17
N THR A 65 7.27 5.94 0.60
CA THR A 65 5.97 6.20 1.24
C THR A 65 4.81 5.86 0.30
N SER A 66 4.89 6.28 -0.97
CA SER A 66 3.89 5.95 -2.00
C SER A 66 3.73 4.43 -2.18
N TRP A 67 4.84 3.71 -2.26
CA TRP A 67 4.82 2.24 -2.42
C TRP A 67 4.22 1.51 -1.21
N VAL A 68 4.44 1.99 0.01
CA VAL A 68 3.81 1.43 1.23
C VAL A 68 2.30 1.49 1.12
N PHE A 69 1.75 2.67 0.82
CA PHE A 69 0.31 2.85 0.75
C PHE A 69 -0.30 2.07 -0.42
N MET A 70 0.37 2.03 -1.57
CA MET A 70 -0.07 1.20 -2.68
C MET A 70 -0.09 -0.29 -2.33
N ALA A 71 0.90 -0.81 -1.60
CA ALA A 71 0.92 -2.20 -1.16
C ALA A 71 -0.24 -2.53 -0.20
N ILE A 72 -0.54 -1.64 0.75
CA ILE A 72 -1.66 -1.82 1.69
C ILE A 72 -3.01 -1.78 0.97
N LEU A 73 -3.21 -0.77 0.11
CA LEU A 73 -4.44 -0.63 -0.67
C LEU A 73 -4.66 -1.83 -1.59
N GLN A 74 -3.60 -2.26 -2.28
CA GLN A 74 -3.65 -3.45 -3.13
C GLN A 74 -4.05 -4.68 -2.34
N PHE A 75 -3.45 -4.91 -1.17
CA PHE A 75 -3.78 -6.04 -0.31
C PHE A 75 -5.26 -6.05 0.06
N LEU A 76 -5.78 -4.93 0.58
CA LEU A 76 -7.17 -4.81 1.02
C LEU A 76 -8.16 -5.03 -0.13
N VAL A 77 -7.94 -4.37 -1.27
CA VAL A 77 -8.81 -4.47 -2.44
C VAL A 77 -8.73 -5.87 -3.06
N THR A 78 -7.57 -6.52 -3.05
CA THR A 78 -7.42 -7.89 -3.56
C THR A 78 -8.07 -8.92 -2.65
N ALA A 79 -7.98 -8.74 -1.33
CA ALA A 79 -8.53 -9.67 -0.35
C ALA A 79 -10.06 -9.59 -0.24
N PHE A 80 -10.64 -8.38 -0.34
CA PHE A 80 -12.05 -8.14 -0.03
C PHE A 80 -12.85 -7.49 -1.18
N SER A 81 -12.26 -7.29 -2.35
CA SER A 81 -12.89 -6.68 -3.54
C SER A 81 -13.59 -5.35 -3.22
N ASP A 82 -14.92 -5.26 -3.36
CA ASP A 82 -15.69 -4.03 -3.15
C ASP A 82 -15.75 -3.62 -1.67
N ALA A 83 -15.84 -4.59 -0.75
CA ALA A 83 -15.74 -4.31 0.69
C ALA A 83 -14.32 -3.83 1.05
N GLY A 84 -13.30 -4.33 0.36
CA GLY A 84 -11.90 -3.93 0.57
C GLY A 84 -11.67 -2.45 0.30
N ARG A 85 -12.34 -1.88 -0.70
CA ARG A 85 -12.30 -0.44 -0.99
C ARG A 85 -12.88 0.39 0.15
N PHE A 86 -13.98 -0.06 0.75
CA PHE A 86 -14.58 0.62 1.90
C PHE A 86 -13.68 0.55 3.13
N ILE A 87 -13.12 -0.63 3.44
CA ILE A 87 -12.16 -0.80 4.53
C ILE A 87 -10.93 0.08 4.32
N ALA A 88 -10.45 0.19 3.08
CA ALA A 88 -9.29 1.02 2.75
C ALA A 88 -9.53 2.51 3.06
N ILE A 89 -10.75 3.01 2.80
CA ILE A 89 -11.14 4.38 3.14
C ILE A 89 -11.19 4.56 4.66
N ILE A 90 -11.81 3.64 5.40
CA ILE A 90 -11.86 3.69 6.87
C ILE A 90 -10.45 3.72 7.45
N LEU A 91 -9.60 2.81 6.96
CA LEU A 91 -8.20 2.72 7.36
C LEU A 91 -7.50 4.04 7.08
N LEU A 92 -7.63 4.61 5.88
CA LEU A 92 -7.03 5.90 5.52
C LEU A 92 -7.45 7.03 6.47
N ILE A 93 -8.75 7.14 6.80
CA ILE A 93 -9.26 8.14 7.76
C ILE A 93 -8.66 7.92 9.15
N LEU A 94 -8.62 6.66 9.63
CA LEU A 94 -8.06 6.32 10.94
C LEU A 94 -6.56 6.67 11.02
N GLN A 95 -5.80 6.38 9.95
CA GLN A 95 -4.38 6.72 9.91
C GLN A 95 -4.16 8.22 9.98
N LEU A 96 -4.95 9.02 9.26
CA LEU A 96 -4.84 10.48 9.28
C LEU A 96 -5.04 11.03 10.69
N THR A 97 -6.11 10.60 11.38
CA THR A 97 -6.42 11.05 12.74
C THR A 97 -5.36 10.61 13.77
N THR A 98 -4.75 9.45 13.58
CA THR A 98 -3.78 8.90 14.54
C THR A 98 -2.35 9.35 14.28
N SER A 99 -1.98 9.79 13.07
CA SER A 99 -0.60 9.99 12.60
C SER A 99 0.22 11.13 13.23
N ALA A 100 -0.27 11.79 14.30
CA ALA A 100 0.49 12.81 15.03
C ALA A 100 1.09 13.91 14.11
N GLY A 101 0.38 14.26 13.03
CA GLY A 101 0.82 15.23 12.02
C GLY A 101 1.07 16.60 12.62
N THR A 102 0.10 17.09 13.38
CA THR A 102 0.06 18.43 13.97
C THR A 102 0.42 18.48 15.46
N PHE A 103 0.31 17.36 16.19
CA PHE A 103 0.62 17.27 17.62
C PHE A 103 1.69 16.20 17.88
N PRO A 104 2.67 16.46 18.77
CA PRO A 104 3.68 15.47 19.12
C PRO A 104 3.05 14.22 19.75
N LEU A 105 3.69 13.08 19.50
CA LEU A 105 3.28 11.76 19.99
C LEU A 105 3.09 11.72 21.51
N GLU A 106 3.87 12.52 22.23
CA GLU A 106 3.88 12.65 23.69
C GLU A 106 2.57 13.19 24.28
N LEU A 107 1.77 13.92 23.48
CA LEU A 107 0.47 14.46 23.91
C LEU A 107 -0.69 13.49 23.67
N ILE A 108 -0.42 12.33 23.06
CA ILE A 108 -1.44 11.33 22.76
C ILE A 108 -1.55 10.37 23.95
N PRO A 109 -2.77 10.04 24.44
CA PRO A 109 -2.94 9.11 25.55
C PRO A 109 -2.32 7.73 25.24
N THR A 110 -1.70 7.12 26.25
CA THR A 110 -0.87 5.89 26.17
C THR A 110 -1.49 4.71 25.41
N PRO A 111 -2.82 4.44 25.46
CA PRO A 111 -3.44 3.39 24.65
C PRO A 111 -3.35 3.65 23.14
N LEU A 112 -3.42 4.92 22.72
CA LEU A 112 -3.39 5.33 21.31
C LEU A 112 -1.95 5.42 20.78
N GLN A 113 -0.95 5.62 21.63
CA GLN A 113 0.47 5.52 21.24
C GLN A 113 0.83 4.12 20.73
N LYS A 114 0.29 3.07 21.34
CA LYS A 114 0.50 1.67 20.89
C LYS A 114 -0.07 1.43 19.49
N PHE A 115 -1.25 1.98 19.21
CA PHE A 115 -1.86 1.90 17.88
C PHE A 115 -1.06 2.71 16.86
N ASN A 116 -0.66 3.92 17.21
CA ASN A 116 0.11 4.80 16.35
C ASN A 116 1.45 4.17 15.88
N ALA A 117 2.11 3.38 16.74
CA ALA A 117 3.32 2.63 16.39
C ALA A 117 3.10 1.49 15.38
N LEU A 118 1.86 1.06 15.15
CA LEU A 118 1.55 0.06 14.12
C LEU A 118 1.20 0.70 12.77
N VAL A 119 0.94 2.01 12.75
CA VAL A 119 0.42 2.70 11.57
C VAL A 119 1.59 3.21 10.71
N PRO A 120 1.70 2.80 9.44
CA PRO A 120 2.77 3.25 8.55
C PRO A 120 2.78 4.77 8.36
N MET A 121 1.61 5.42 8.36
CA MET A 121 1.51 6.88 8.23
C MET A 121 2.29 7.64 9.31
N THR A 122 2.37 7.13 10.54
CA THR A 122 3.18 7.73 11.61
C THR A 122 4.66 7.84 11.22
N TYR A 123 5.21 6.76 10.67
CA TYR A 123 6.61 6.69 10.28
C TYR A 123 6.89 7.57 9.07
N SER A 124 5.94 7.66 8.13
CA SER A 124 6.01 8.60 7.00
C SER A 124 6.06 10.05 7.49
N VAL A 125 5.14 10.46 8.37
CA VAL A 125 5.13 11.83 8.94
C VAL A 125 6.44 12.14 9.67
N SER A 126 6.91 11.20 10.49
CA SER A 126 8.15 11.37 11.25
C SER A 126 9.38 11.47 10.35
N GLY A 127 9.45 10.68 9.28
CA GLY A 127 10.52 10.75 8.30
C GLY A 127 10.48 12.02 7.45
N TYR A 128 9.30 12.49 7.04
CA TYR A 128 9.18 13.79 6.36
C TYR A 128 9.60 14.95 7.26
N LYS A 129 9.22 14.95 8.54
CA LYS A 129 9.72 15.94 9.52
C LYS A 129 11.25 15.92 9.59
N ALA A 130 11.85 14.73 9.55
CA ALA A 130 13.30 14.59 9.59
C ALA A 130 14.01 15.12 8.33
N VAL A 131 13.43 14.89 7.14
CA VAL A 131 14.02 15.31 5.86
C VAL A 131 13.81 16.79 5.55
N ILE A 132 12.65 17.32 5.94
CA ILE A 132 12.28 18.72 5.67
C ILE A 132 12.86 19.65 6.74
N SER A 133 12.69 19.33 8.02
CA SER A 133 12.96 20.28 9.11
C SER A 133 14.27 20.02 9.86
N SER A 134 14.49 18.80 10.35
CA SER A 134 15.58 18.56 11.32
C SER A 134 16.91 18.09 10.72
N GLY A 135 16.92 17.61 9.47
CA GLY A 135 18.12 17.02 8.84
C GLY A 135 18.60 15.73 9.51
N ASN A 136 17.79 15.13 10.40
CA ASN A 136 18.17 13.91 11.12
C ASN A 136 17.98 12.67 10.23
N TYR A 137 18.99 12.37 9.41
CA TYR A 137 18.96 11.24 8.49
C TYR A 137 18.92 9.86 9.18
N SER A 138 19.39 9.77 10.42
CA SER A 138 19.32 8.51 11.20
C SER A 138 17.86 8.14 11.49
N GLN A 139 17.07 9.11 11.94
CA GLN A 139 15.63 8.92 12.17
C GLN A 139 14.88 8.63 10.86
N MET A 140 15.26 9.31 9.77
CA MET A 140 14.69 9.05 8.44
C MET A 140 14.93 7.60 8.01
N TRP A 141 16.17 7.09 8.13
CA TRP A 141 16.49 5.71 7.77
C TRP A 141 15.76 4.69 8.63
N HIS A 142 15.60 4.96 9.92
CA HIS A 142 14.80 4.10 10.80
C HIS A 142 13.34 4.05 10.33
N SER A 143 12.72 5.20 10.04
CA SER A 143 11.37 5.25 9.47
C SER A 143 11.28 4.53 8.12
N ALA A 144 12.28 4.73 7.24
CA ALA A 144 12.32 4.09 5.93
C ALA A 144 12.44 2.56 6.03
N LEU A 145 13.18 2.04 7.01
CA LEU A 145 13.28 0.60 7.27
C LEU A 145 11.95 0.01 7.74
N VAL A 146 11.25 0.68 8.68
CA VAL A 146 9.93 0.21 9.16
C VAL A 146 8.91 0.22 8.02
N LEU A 147 8.92 1.28 7.19
CA LEU A 147 8.10 1.36 5.99
C LEU A 147 8.46 0.26 4.98
N GLY A 148 9.75 -0.01 4.78
CA GLY A 148 10.24 -1.11 3.94
C GLY A 148 9.75 -2.48 4.40
N CYS A 149 9.84 -2.77 5.70
CA CYS A 149 9.28 -3.98 6.30
C CYS A 149 7.76 -4.08 6.08
N THR A 150 7.05 -2.95 6.14
CA THR A 150 5.61 -2.90 5.87
C THR A 150 5.30 -3.27 4.42
N ILE A 151 6.06 -2.75 3.44
CA ILE A 151 5.93 -3.13 2.02
C ILE A 151 6.09 -4.64 1.86
N VAL A 152 7.14 -5.23 2.46
CA VAL A 152 7.41 -6.66 2.35
C VAL A 152 6.28 -7.48 2.99
N ALA A 153 5.83 -7.10 4.19
CA ALA A 153 4.75 -7.80 4.90
C ALA A 153 3.44 -7.79 4.10
N PHE A 154 2.99 -6.63 3.64
CA PHE A 154 1.75 -6.51 2.86
C PHE A 154 1.88 -7.10 1.44
N GLY A 155 3.08 -7.04 0.85
CA GLY A 155 3.38 -7.72 -0.41
C GLY A 155 3.24 -9.24 -0.31
N LEU A 156 3.81 -9.85 0.74
CA LEU A 156 3.68 -11.28 1.04
C LEU A 156 2.24 -11.68 1.34
N LEU A 157 1.53 -10.86 2.12
CA LEU A 157 0.10 -11.06 2.42
C LEU A 157 -0.76 -11.04 1.15
N THR A 158 -0.48 -10.13 0.21
CA THR A 158 -1.19 -10.07 -1.07
C THR A 158 -0.91 -11.30 -1.92
N TYR A 159 0.34 -11.75 -1.96
CA TYR A 159 0.71 -13.00 -2.63
C TYR A 159 -0.02 -14.20 -2.02
N ALA A 160 -0.09 -14.30 -0.69
CA ALA A 160 -0.78 -15.37 0.02
C ALA A 160 -2.29 -15.40 -0.30
N VAL A 161 -2.96 -14.24 -0.28
CA VAL A 161 -4.38 -14.11 -0.64
C VAL A 161 -4.65 -14.57 -2.07
N LEU A 162 -3.76 -14.25 -3.00
CA LEU A 162 -3.88 -14.69 -4.39
C LEU A 162 -3.66 -16.19 -4.51
N ALA A 163 -2.65 -16.75 -3.84
CA ALA A 163 -2.41 -18.19 -3.81
C ALA A 163 -3.65 -18.96 -3.29
N ILE A 164 -4.29 -18.46 -2.24
CA ILE A 164 -5.52 -19.03 -1.68
C ILE A 164 -6.69 -18.90 -2.67
N SER A 165 -6.84 -17.73 -3.30
CA SER A 165 -7.91 -17.46 -4.27
C SER A 165 -7.80 -18.36 -5.51
N PHE A 166 -6.58 -18.63 -5.98
CA PHE A 166 -6.34 -19.57 -7.08
C PHE A 166 -6.69 -21.01 -6.70
N LYS A 167 -6.31 -21.45 -5.49
CA LYS A 167 -6.65 -22.79 -5.00
C LYS A 167 -8.16 -23.01 -4.89
N LYS A 168 -8.91 -21.98 -4.50
CA LYS A 168 -10.37 -22.03 -4.33
C LYS A 168 -11.15 -21.99 -5.65
N HIS A 169 -10.60 -21.36 -6.70
CA HIS A 169 -11.22 -21.32 -8.03
C HIS A 169 -10.98 -22.61 -8.84
N TYR A 170 -9.83 -23.27 -8.68
CA TYR A 170 -9.55 -24.54 -9.37
C TYR A 170 -10.20 -25.77 -8.73
N SER A 171 -10.54 -25.76 -7.43
CA SER A 171 -11.23 -26.89 -6.79
C SER A 171 -12.74 -27.00 -7.12
N ASN A 172 -13.30 -26.01 -7.83
CA ASN A 172 -14.72 -25.98 -8.20
C ASN A 172 -14.95 -26.20 -9.71
N LEU A 173 -13.93 -26.66 -10.44
CA LEU A 173 -14.08 -27.04 -11.84
C LEU A 173 -14.86 -28.37 -11.94
N PRO A 174 -15.88 -28.46 -12.83
CA PRO A 174 -16.84 -29.57 -12.87
C PRO A 174 -16.23 -30.95 -13.20
N GLY A 175 -14.99 -31.02 -13.69
CA GLY A 175 -14.32 -32.30 -14.01
C GLY A 175 -14.03 -33.21 -12.82
N ASN A 176 -14.05 -32.71 -11.58
CA ASN A 176 -13.81 -33.54 -10.38
C ASN A 176 -15.09 -34.10 -9.74
N ARG A 177 -16.28 -33.78 -10.28
CA ARG A 177 -17.56 -34.37 -9.81
C ARG A 177 -17.97 -35.61 -10.60
N GLU A 178 -17.45 -35.82 -11.81
CA GLU A 178 -17.80 -36.97 -12.64
C GLU A 178 -17.04 -38.25 -12.23
N GLU A 179 -15.81 -38.13 -11.71
CA GLU A 179 -15.05 -39.28 -11.17
C GLU A 179 -15.59 -39.80 -9.82
N SER A 180 -16.29 -38.97 -9.04
CA SER A 180 -16.85 -39.40 -7.74
C SER A 180 -18.23 -40.05 -7.82
N VAL A 181 -18.89 -40.01 -8.97
CA VAL A 181 -20.23 -40.60 -9.19
C VAL A 181 -20.14 -41.92 -9.96
N THR A 182 -18.96 -42.24 -10.52
CA THR A 182 -18.71 -43.46 -11.30
C THR A 182 -17.84 -44.50 -10.58
N ALA A 183 -17.48 -44.25 -9.31
CA ALA A 183 -16.74 -45.17 -8.43
C ALA A 183 -17.63 -45.79 -7.35
#